data_AF-M0BSY2-F1
#
_entry.id   AF-M0BSY2-F1
#
_cell.length_a   1.000
_cell.length_b   1.000
_cell.length_c   1.000
_cell.angle_alpha   90.00
_cell.angle_beta   90.00
_cell.angle_gamma   90.00
#
_symmetry.space_group_name_H-M   'P 1'
#
loop_
_entity.id
_entity.type
_entity.pdbx_description
1 polymer ?
#
loop_
_entity_poly.entity_id
_entity_poly.type
_entity_poly.pdbx_seq_one_letter_code
_entity_poly.pdbx_strand_id
1 'polypeptide(L)'
;MADQAGDPLFQSQDPIFDRKELLHVGHVPDEDRIVGRDDEIESVAAEIGAITRGDPPNNVMIYGKTGTGKSLISRHVATRARNAARGNGIDCGVLYVDCSEANTETRTTRQLALSLKDGTDYRENIPVRGVGTMEYYQHIWAILEDCFDAVVVILDEIDKLDNSNILMQLSRAREARKTDAYIGVIGISNKVKYRETLDERIDSSFGHRELFFHPYDASQLREIMRNREDAFQPDVLADGTIELCAALAAKKHGDARKAIEILKEAGELARRTGSEIVSEDHIKQAQEVAEINRIEELTSGATVHAKLALYALASHIITGERETYKTREIYERYVGICDLVATDPITENGLYRQLKEQAFLGVIESEKTGGGRSQGSYLLHRLVTDPKHIVKAVRRDASLEELPTYDRLAETGPATGGRDTDLSSFD
;
A
#
# COMPACT_ATOMS: atom_id res chain seq x y z
N MET A 1 39.23 -29.64 -18.95
CA MET A 1 38.67 -29.15 -17.68
C MET A 1 39.24 -27.76 -17.46
N ALA A 2 38.56 -26.75 -17.99
CA ALA A 2 38.91 -25.36 -17.74
C ALA A 2 37.84 -24.83 -16.78
N ASP A 3 38.32 -24.47 -15.60
CA ASP A 3 37.57 -23.82 -14.53
C ASP A 3 36.89 -22.57 -15.12
N GLN A 4 35.56 -22.54 -15.12
CA GLN A 4 34.83 -21.28 -15.34
C GLN A 4 34.95 -20.49 -14.03
N ALA A 5 36.11 -19.88 -13.82
CA ALA A 5 36.27 -18.85 -12.81
C ALA A 5 35.35 -17.69 -13.22
N GLY A 6 34.17 -17.62 -12.59
CA GLY A 6 33.26 -16.49 -12.71
C GLY A 6 33.98 -15.20 -12.37
N ASP A 7 33.45 -14.09 -12.87
CA ASP A 7 33.97 -12.75 -12.56
C ASP A 7 34.01 -12.57 -11.02
N PRO A 8 35.15 -12.24 -10.41
CA PRO A 8 35.27 -12.09 -8.97
C PRO A 8 34.37 -10.99 -8.38
N LEU A 9 33.85 -10.07 -9.20
CA LEU A 9 32.86 -9.08 -8.80
C LEU A 9 31.42 -9.63 -8.76
N PHE A 10 31.14 -10.72 -9.49
CA PHE A 10 29.81 -11.29 -9.64
C PHE A 10 29.82 -12.76 -9.22
N GLN A 11 29.54 -13.01 -7.94
CA GLN A 11 29.34 -14.38 -7.43
C GLN A 11 28.29 -15.09 -8.28
N SER A 12 28.61 -16.30 -8.75
CA SER A 12 27.77 -17.09 -9.64
C SER A 12 26.52 -17.66 -8.96
N GLN A 13 26.48 -17.69 -7.63
CA GLN A 13 25.35 -18.15 -6.82
C GLN A 13 25.18 -17.24 -5.60
N ASP A 14 23.93 -16.86 -5.31
CA ASP A 14 23.58 -16.16 -4.08
C ASP A 14 23.43 -17.20 -2.95
N PRO A 15 24.16 -17.07 -1.83
CA PRO A 15 24.12 -18.06 -0.76
C PRO A 15 22.79 -18.11 -0.01
N ILE A 16 21.96 -17.06 -0.12
CA ILE A 16 20.69 -16.93 0.59
C ILE A 16 19.51 -17.17 -0.34
N PHE A 17 19.54 -16.59 -1.54
CA PHE A 17 18.40 -16.61 -2.45
C PHE A 17 18.59 -17.59 -3.62
N ASP A 18 17.52 -18.31 -3.97
CA ASP A 18 17.43 -19.10 -5.21
C ASP A 18 16.57 -18.36 -6.24
N ARG A 19 15.31 -18.06 -5.89
CA ARG A 19 14.36 -17.32 -6.73
C ARG A 19 13.82 -16.09 -6.01
N LYS A 20 14.72 -15.12 -5.82
CA LYS A 20 14.45 -13.86 -5.11
C LYS A 20 13.23 -13.11 -5.66
N GLU A 21 12.93 -13.28 -6.94
CA GLU A 21 11.81 -12.65 -7.63
C GLU A 21 10.44 -12.99 -7.03
N LEU A 22 10.31 -14.16 -6.39
CA LEU A 22 9.08 -14.59 -5.73
C LEU A 22 8.73 -13.74 -4.50
N LEU A 23 9.71 -13.01 -3.96
CA LEU A 23 9.56 -12.12 -2.80
C LEU A 23 9.31 -10.66 -3.21
N HIS A 24 9.25 -10.34 -4.51
CA HIS A 24 8.88 -9.01 -4.95
C HIS A 24 7.38 -8.77 -4.78
N VAL A 25 7.01 -7.61 -4.24
CA VAL A 25 5.61 -7.21 -4.00
C VAL A 25 4.76 -7.21 -5.27
N GLY A 26 5.37 -6.98 -6.44
CA GLY A 26 4.69 -7.02 -7.74
C GLY A 26 4.57 -8.43 -8.34
N HIS A 27 5.18 -9.46 -7.74
CA HIS A 27 5.08 -10.82 -8.22
C HIS A 27 3.68 -11.37 -7.92
N VAL A 28 2.94 -11.70 -8.98
CA VAL A 28 1.62 -12.33 -8.88
C VAL A 28 1.84 -13.84 -8.81
N PRO A 29 1.46 -14.53 -7.72
CA PRO A 29 1.55 -15.98 -7.68
C PRO A 29 0.77 -16.65 -8.79
N ASP A 30 1.24 -17.82 -9.19
CA ASP A 30 0.44 -18.80 -9.91
C ASP A 30 -0.80 -19.21 -9.10
N GLU A 31 -1.83 -19.66 -9.81
CA GLU A 31 -3.15 -19.97 -9.26
C GLU A 31 -3.12 -20.95 -8.08
N ASP A 32 -2.20 -21.91 -8.11
CA ASP A 32 -2.00 -22.96 -7.11
C ASP A 32 -1.30 -22.47 -5.83
N ARG A 33 -0.78 -21.23 -5.84
CA ARG A 33 -0.04 -20.63 -4.71
C ARG A 33 -0.84 -19.58 -3.95
N ILE A 34 -2.11 -19.38 -4.29
CA ILE A 34 -3.04 -18.52 -3.55
C ILE A 34 -3.48 -19.26 -2.29
N VAL A 35 -3.45 -18.58 -1.14
CA VAL A 35 -3.66 -19.18 0.18
C VAL A 35 -4.70 -18.40 0.97
N GLY A 36 -5.59 -19.12 1.67
CA GLY A 36 -6.50 -18.54 2.66
C GLY A 36 -7.55 -17.60 2.08
N ARG A 37 -7.93 -17.80 0.81
CA ARG A 37 -8.89 -16.95 0.08
C ARG A 37 -9.92 -17.73 -0.72
N ASP A 38 -10.18 -18.98 -0.35
CA ASP A 38 -11.11 -19.84 -1.09
C ASP A 38 -12.54 -19.28 -1.06
N ASP A 39 -13.02 -18.83 0.11
CA ASP A 39 -14.34 -18.22 0.27
C ASP A 39 -14.48 -16.93 -0.55
N GLU A 40 -13.45 -16.08 -0.58
CA GLU A 40 -13.45 -14.87 -1.40
C GLU A 40 -13.39 -15.19 -2.90
N ILE A 41 -12.62 -16.21 -3.31
CA ILE A 41 -12.59 -16.68 -4.70
C ILE A 41 -13.98 -17.13 -5.13
N GLU A 42 -14.65 -17.96 -4.33
CA GLU A 42 -16.00 -18.44 -4.60
C GLU A 42 -17.01 -17.28 -4.65
N SER A 43 -16.92 -16.34 -3.73
CA SER A 43 -17.81 -15.17 -3.66
C SER A 43 -17.66 -14.28 -4.89
N VAL A 44 -16.44 -13.95 -5.32
CA VAL A 44 -16.21 -13.14 -6.53
C VAL A 44 -16.66 -13.91 -7.78
N ALA A 45 -16.38 -15.22 -7.84
CA ALA A 45 -16.76 -16.07 -8.96
C ALA A 45 -18.29 -16.20 -9.10
N ALA A 46 -19.03 -16.24 -7.99
CA ALA A 46 -20.49 -16.29 -7.99
C ALA A 46 -21.10 -15.03 -8.64
N GLU A 47 -20.52 -13.86 -8.42
CA GLU A 47 -21.03 -12.59 -8.96
C GLU A 47 -20.72 -12.41 -10.45
N ILE A 48 -19.49 -12.74 -10.87
CA ILE A 48 -19.08 -12.53 -12.27
C ILE A 48 -19.32 -13.76 -13.16
N GLY A 49 -19.57 -14.94 -12.58
CA GLY A 49 -19.55 -16.22 -13.28
C GLY A 49 -20.60 -16.37 -14.38
N ALA A 50 -21.67 -15.57 -14.36
CA ALA A 50 -22.66 -15.50 -15.43
C ALA A 50 -22.03 -15.18 -16.80
N ILE A 51 -20.93 -14.41 -16.80
CA ILE A 51 -20.19 -14.04 -18.01
C ILE A 51 -19.66 -15.26 -18.78
N THR A 52 -19.41 -16.37 -18.08
CA THR A 52 -18.91 -17.61 -18.68
C THR A 52 -19.93 -18.31 -19.56
N ARG A 53 -21.21 -17.91 -19.49
CA ARG A 53 -22.31 -18.44 -20.31
C ARG A 53 -22.90 -17.39 -21.26
N GLY A 54 -22.33 -16.19 -21.28
CA GLY A 54 -22.87 -15.07 -22.06
C GLY A 54 -24.13 -14.49 -21.42
N ASP A 55 -24.30 -14.68 -20.12
CA ASP A 55 -25.37 -14.09 -19.32
C ASP A 55 -24.87 -12.77 -18.68
N PRO A 56 -25.78 -11.84 -18.34
CA PRO A 56 -25.41 -10.60 -17.65
C PRO A 56 -24.70 -10.90 -16.30
N PRO A 57 -23.46 -10.41 -16.09
CA PRO A 57 -22.79 -10.51 -14.81
C PRO A 57 -23.30 -9.46 -13.81
N ASN A 58 -23.09 -9.70 -12.52
CA ASN A 58 -23.25 -8.68 -11.50
C ASN A 58 -22.00 -7.79 -11.41
N ASN A 59 -22.18 -6.55 -10.99
CA ASN A 59 -21.08 -5.68 -10.58
C ASN A 59 -20.76 -5.91 -9.10
N VAL A 60 -19.48 -5.93 -8.76
CA VAL A 60 -19.03 -6.20 -7.39
C VAL A 60 -18.08 -5.11 -6.92
N MET A 61 -18.30 -4.64 -5.69
CA MET A 61 -17.37 -3.76 -4.99
C MET A 61 -16.64 -4.54 -3.91
N ILE A 62 -15.32 -4.51 -3.93
CA ILE A 62 -14.45 -5.25 -3.03
C ILE A 62 -13.72 -4.26 -2.13
N TYR A 63 -13.88 -4.43 -0.82
CA TYR A 63 -13.27 -3.58 0.20
C TYR A 63 -12.28 -4.35 1.05
N GLY A 64 -11.32 -3.65 1.63
CA GLY A 64 -10.39 -4.21 2.61
C GLY A 64 -9.11 -3.41 2.68
N LYS A 65 -8.31 -3.62 3.72
CA LYS A 65 -7.01 -2.93 3.86
C LYS A 65 -6.04 -3.30 2.73
N THR A 66 -4.94 -2.57 2.60
CA THR A 66 -3.87 -2.93 1.66
C THR A 66 -3.35 -4.35 1.95
N GLY A 67 -2.93 -5.04 0.90
CA GLY A 67 -2.29 -6.35 1.02
C GLY A 67 -3.16 -7.50 1.54
N THR A 68 -4.50 -7.35 1.53
CA THR A 68 -5.44 -8.43 1.88
C THR A 68 -5.78 -9.38 0.73
N GLY A 69 -5.23 -9.15 -0.47
CA GLY A 69 -5.40 -10.02 -1.65
C GLY A 69 -6.45 -9.58 -2.67
N LYS A 70 -7.13 -8.44 -2.49
CA LYS A 70 -8.22 -7.98 -3.38
C LYS A 70 -7.88 -8.01 -4.88
N SER A 71 -6.78 -7.36 -5.27
CA SER A 71 -6.31 -7.29 -6.65
C SER A 71 -5.90 -8.65 -7.21
N LEU A 72 -5.25 -9.47 -6.38
CA LEU A 72 -4.82 -10.81 -6.74
C LEU A 72 -6.02 -11.70 -7.05
N ILE A 73 -6.98 -11.78 -6.12
CA ILE A 73 -8.17 -12.62 -6.27
C ILE A 73 -9.05 -12.13 -7.43
N SER A 74 -9.23 -10.82 -7.58
CA SER A 74 -10.03 -10.28 -8.68
C SER A 74 -9.44 -10.63 -10.05
N ARG A 75 -8.12 -10.48 -10.23
CA ARG A 75 -7.42 -10.84 -11.47
C ARG A 75 -7.45 -12.34 -11.72
N HIS A 76 -7.26 -13.13 -10.67
CA HIS A 76 -7.33 -14.59 -10.72
C HIS A 76 -8.71 -15.08 -11.19
N VAL A 77 -9.78 -14.63 -10.52
CA VAL A 77 -11.15 -15.03 -10.83
C VAL A 77 -11.56 -14.53 -12.22
N ALA A 78 -11.21 -13.30 -12.61
CA ALA A 78 -11.48 -12.79 -13.96
C ALA A 78 -10.75 -13.61 -15.05
N THR A 79 -9.50 -14.00 -14.80
CA THR A 79 -8.71 -14.84 -15.72
C THR A 79 -9.33 -16.23 -15.87
N ARG A 80 -9.77 -16.84 -14.77
CA ARG A 80 -10.51 -18.11 -14.79
C ARG A 80 -11.83 -18.00 -15.54
N ALA A 81 -12.60 -16.93 -15.29
CA ALA A 81 -13.85 -16.67 -15.99
C ALA A 81 -13.64 -16.52 -17.50
N ARG A 82 -12.60 -15.78 -17.92
CA ARG A 82 -12.21 -15.66 -19.33
C ARG A 82 -11.89 -17.02 -19.97
N ASN A 83 -11.09 -17.83 -19.29
CA ASN A 83 -10.68 -19.13 -19.80
C ASN A 83 -11.89 -20.09 -19.91
N ALA A 84 -12.80 -20.06 -18.92
CA ALA A 84 -14.05 -20.83 -18.96
C ALA A 84 -14.99 -20.34 -20.07
N ALA A 85 -15.15 -19.03 -20.25
CA ALA A 85 -15.95 -18.44 -21.32
C ALA A 85 -15.44 -18.85 -22.72
N ARG A 86 -14.12 -18.81 -22.93
CA ARG A 86 -13.50 -19.31 -24.17
C ARG A 86 -13.78 -20.78 -24.41
N GLY A 87 -13.77 -21.60 -23.35
CA GLY A 87 -14.17 -23.02 -23.44
C GLY A 87 -15.62 -23.22 -23.87
N ASN A 88 -16.49 -22.24 -23.60
CA ASN A 88 -17.89 -22.23 -24.02
C ASN A 88 -18.14 -21.49 -25.34
N GLY A 89 -17.08 -21.07 -26.05
CA GLY A 89 -17.19 -20.37 -27.34
C GLY A 89 -17.63 -18.91 -27.22
N ILE A 90 -17.34 -18.25 -26.09
CA ILE A 90 -17.68 -16.86 -25.81
C ILE A 90 -16.40 -16.02 -25.82
N ASP A 91 -16.39 -14.96 -26.62
CA ASP A 91 -15.27 -14.03 -26.71
C ASP A 91 -15.27 -13.10 -25.49
N CYS A 92 -14.57 -13.54 -24.45
CA CYS A 92 -14.46 -12.83 -23.19
C CYS A 92 -13.13 -12.08 -23.05
N GLY A 93 -13.19 -10.79 -22.71
CA GLY A 93 -12.06 -9.94 -22.39
C GLY A 93 -11.88 -9.72 -20.89
N VAL A 94 -10.64 -9.43 -20.46
CA VAL A 94 -10.35 -8.99 -19.08
C VAL A 94 -9.48 -7.75 -19.15
N LEU A 95 -9.94 -6.67 -18.52
CA LEU A 95 -9.23 -5.40 -18.44
C LEU A 95 -8.91 -5.10 -16.98
N TYR A 96 -7.72 -4.57 -16.74
CA TYR A 96 -7.26 -4.14 -15.43
C TYR A 96 -6.68 -2.74 -15.52
N VAL A 97 -7.09 -1.85 -14.61
CA VAL A 97 -6.48 -0.54 -14.44
C VAL A 97 -6.25 -0.28 -12.96
N ASP A 98 -5.05 0.21 -12.64
CA ASP A 98 -4.72 0.76 -11.33
C ASP A 98 -5.04 2.26 -11.33
N CYS A 99 -6.11 2.63 -10.64
CA CYS A 99 -6.58 4.01 -10.56
C CYS A 99 -5.66 4.90 -9.72
N SER A 100 -4.70 4.34 -8.96
CA SER A 100 -3.67 5.13 -8.28
C SER A 100 -2.66 5.72 -9.28
N GLU A 101 -2.33 4.98 -10.33
CA GLU A 101 -1.47 5.47 -11.43
C GLU A 101 -2.26 6.36 -12.39
N ALA A 102 -3.52 6.00 -12.68
CA ALA A 102 -4.43 6.68 -13.60
C ALA A 102 -5.52 7.49 -12.86
N ASN A 103 -5.11 8.37 -11.94
CA ASN A 103 -5.97 9.09 -10.99
C ASN A 103 -7.06 10.04 -11.55
N THR A 104 -7.28 10.10 -12.86
CA THR A 104 -8.41 10.83 -13.46
C THR A 104 -9.20 9.91 -14.37
N GLU A 105 -10.51 10.18 -14.51
CA GLU A 105 -11.38 9.43 -15.42
C GLU A 105 -10.78 9.36 -16.83
N THR A 106 -10.30 10.49 -17.37
CA THR A 106 -9.69 10.52 -18.71
C THR A 106 -8.49 9.58 -18.85
N ARG A 107 -7.61 9.52 -17.83
CA ARG A 107 -6.43 8.65 -17.86
C ARG A 107 -6.82 7.19 -17.77
N THR A 108 -7.77 6.86 -16.88
CA THR A 108 -8.29 5.50 -16.70
C THR A 108 -8.96 5.00 -17.97
N THR A 109 -9.92 5.75 -18.52
CA THR A 109 -10.63 5.39 -19.76
C THR A 109 -9.66 5.26 -20.93
N ARG A 110 -8.66 6.15 -21.03
CA ARG A 110 -7.63 6.02 -22.06
C ARG A 110 -6.81 4.75 -21.92
N GLN A 111 -6.41 4.37 -20.70
CA GLN A 111 -5.65 3.14 -20.46
C GLN A 111 -6.46 1.91 -20.83
N LEU A 112 -7.76 1.88 -20.51
CA LEU A 112 -8.67 0.82 -20.97
C LEU A 112 -8.73 0.76 -22.49
N ALA A 113 -8.91 1.89 -23.17
CA ALA A 113 -9.02 1.96 -24.62
C ALA A 113 -7.74 1.47 -25.31
N LEU A 114 -6.56 1.87 -24.81
CA LEU A 114 -5.27 1.39 -25.30
C LEU A 114 -5.07 -0.11 -25.06
N SER A 115 -5.43 -0.60 -23.86
CA SER A 115 -5.32 -2.03 -23.53
C SER A 115 -6.21 -2.90 -24.43
N LEU A 116 -7.42 -2.42 -24.72
CA LEU A 116 -8.33 -3.06 -25.67
C LEU A 116 -7.77 -3.05 -27.09
N LYS A 117 -7.22 -1.92 -27.54
CA LYS A 117 -6.60 -1.79 -28.86
C LYS A 117 -5.40 -2.74 -29.02
N ASP A 118 -4.53 -2.84 -28.02
CA ASP A 118 -3.35 -3.70 -28.08
C ASP A 118 -3.72 -5.19 -28.11
N GLY A 119 -4.90 -5.55 -27.58
CA GLY A 119 -5.44 -6.91 -27.58
C GLY A 119 -6.36 -7.27 -28.74
N THR A 120 -6.60 -6.36 -29.70
CA THR A 120 -7.55 -6.55 -30.81
C THR A 120 -7.01 -6.04 -32.14
N ASP A 121 -7.67 -6.38 -33.24
CA ASP A 121 -7.32 -5.88 -34.58
C ASP A 121 -7.86 -4.45 -34.85
N TYR A 122 -8.18 -3.68 -33.81
CA TYR A 122 -8.75 -2.35 -33.92
C TYR A 122 -7.78 -1.34 -34.55
N ARG A 123 -8.11 -0.89 -35.77
CA ARG A 123 -7.18 -0.11 -36.61
C ARG A 123 -7.17 1.38 -36.34
N GLU A 124 -8.24 1.94 -35.76
CA GLU A 124 -8.31 3.39 -35.56
C GLU A 124 -7.28 3.88 -34.54
N ASN A 125 -6.72 5.07 -34.79
CA ASN A 125 -5.71 5.64 -33.91
C ASN A 125 -6.36 6.25 -32.66
N ILE A 126 -6.00 5.76 -31.49
CA ILE A 126 -6.46 6.32 -30.21
C ILE A 126 -5.48 7.44 -29.79
N PRO A 127 -5.92 8.71 -29.73
CA PRO A 127 -5.02 9.82 -29.41
C PRO A 127 -4.40 9.68 -28.02
N VAL A 128 -3.11 10.04 -27.90
CA VAL A 128 -2.41 9.99 -26.61
C VAL A 128 -2.80 11.20 -25.74
N ARG A 129 -3.09 12.36 -26.32
CA ARG A 129 -3.46 13.58 -25.59
C ARG A 129 -4.34 14.46 -26.47
N GLY A 130 -4.99 15.45 -25.87
CA GLY A 130 -5.69 16.51 -26.61
C GLY A 130 -7.14 16.21 -27.00
N VAL A 131 -7.71 15.11 -26.51
CA VAL A 131 -9.13 14.75 -26.70
C VAL A 131 -9.83 14.58 -25.36
N GLY A 132 -11.16 14.76 -25.35
CA GLY A 132 -11.99 14.61 -24.16
C GLY A 132 -12.19 13.14 -23.76
N THR A 133 -12.59 12.90 -22.51
CA THR A 133 -12.86 11.55 -21.97
C THR A 133 -13.82 10.74 -22.86
N MET A 134 -14.84 11.39 -23.41
CA MET A 134 -15.88 10.72 -24.22
C MET A 134 -15.33 10.10 -25.51
N GLU A 135 -14.27 10.66 -26.08
CA GLU A 135 -13.61 10.08 -27.26
C GLU A 135 -13.05 8.69 -26.96
N TYR A 136 -12.41 8.54 -25.80
CA TYR A 136 -11.89 7.23 -25.37
C TYR A 136 -13.02 6.23 -25.11
N TYR A 137 -14.15 6.67 -24.53
CA TYR A 137 -15.31 5.80 -24.38
C TYR A 137 -15.85 5.34 -25.73
N GLN A 138 -15.93 6.21 -26.74
CA GLN A 138 -16.38 5.82 -28.08
C GLN A 138 -15.48 4.72 -28.68
N HIS A 139 -14.16 4.84 -28.54
CA HIS A 139 -13.24 3.77 -28.94
C HIS A 139 -13.47 2.47 -28.16
N ILE A 140 -13.65 2.55 -26.83
CA ILE A 140 -13.96 1.37 -26.01
C ILE A 140 -15.23 0.69 -26.53
N TRP A 141 -16.33 1.44 -26.69
CA TRP A 141 -17.59 0.87 -27.14
C TRP A 141 -17.50 0.23 -28.52
N ALA A 142 -16.81 0.87 -29.47
CA ALA A 142 -16.59 0.29 -30.78
C ALA A 142 -15.81 -1.04 -30.71
N ILE A 143 -14.73 -1.08 -29.91
CA ILE A 143 -13.95 -2.31 -29.75
C ILE A 143 -14.76 -3.41 -29.06
N LEU A 144 -15.53 -3.07 -28.02
CA LEU A 144 -16.35 -4.03 -27.30
C LEU A 144 -17.43 -4.63 -28.20
N GLU A 145 -18.10 -3.81 -29.01
CA GLU A 145 -19.14 -4.24 -29.95
C GLU A 145 -18.60 -5.22 -31.00
N ASP A 146 -17.42 -4.94 -31.54
CA ASP A 146 -16.89 -5.69 -32.68
C ASP A 146 -16.15 -6.97 -32.27
N CYS A 147 -15.58 -7.01 -31.06
CA CYS A 147 -14.57 -8.01 -30.69
C CYS A 147 -14.95 -8.90 -29.49
N PHE A 148 -15.98 -8.57 -28.71
CA PHE A 148 -16.25 -9.27 -27.45
C PHE A 148 -17.75 -9.49 -27.23
N ASP A 149 -18.11 -10.72 -26.86
CA ASP A 149 -19.44 -11.01 -26.32
C ASP A 149 -19.57 -10.48 -24.88
N ALA A 150 -18.45 -10.47 -24.15
CA ALA A 150 -18.43 -10.04 -22.75
C ALA A 150 -17.04 -9.58 -22.28
N VAL A 151 -17.00 -8.70 -21.28
CA VAL A 151 -15.75 -8.21 -20.68
C VAL A 151 -15.87 -8.05 -19.17
N VAL A 152 -14.85 -8.49 -18.44
CA VAL A 152 -14.64 -8.14 -17.03
C VAL A 152 -13.70 -6.95 -16.93
N VAL A 153 -14.13 -5.86 -16.30
CA VAL A 153 -13.31 -4.67 -16.05
C VAL A 153 -12.97 -4.57 -14.57
N ILE A 154 -11.69 -4.60 -14.23
CA ILE A 154 -11.19 -4.44 -12.87
C ILE A 154 -10.64 -3.02 -12.70
N LEU A 155 -11.24 -2.27 -11.79
CA LEU A 155 -10.82 -0.92 -11.40
C LEU A 155 -10.21 -1.00 -9.99
N ASP A 156 -8.88 -1.06 -9.93
CA ASP A 156 -8.15 -1.17 -8.67
C ASP A 156 -7.87 0.20 -8.04
N GLU A 157 -7.80 0.25 -6.71
CA GLU A 157 -7.66 1.48 -5.92
C GLU A 157 -8.61 2.62 -6.36
N ILE A 158 -9.87 2.30 -6.63
CA ILE A 158 -10.82 3.25 -7.22
C ILE A 158 -11.07 4.50 -6.35
N ASP A 159 -10.80 4.40 -5.05
CA ASP A 159 -10.86 5.55 -4.12
C ASP A 159 -9.78 6.61 -4.34
N LYS A 160 -8.88 6.39 -5.31
CA LYS A 160 -7.88 7.35 -5.79
C LYS A 160 -8.34 8.16 -7.00
N LEU A 161 -9.43 7.76 -7.66
CA LEU A 161 -9.99 8.56 -8.75
C LEU A 161 -10.56 9.87 -8.22
N ASP A 162 -10.37 10.94 -8.99
CA ASP A 162 -10.98 12.24 -8.76
C ASP A 162 -12.52 12.20 -8.82
N ASN A 163 -13.05 11.39 -9.73
CA ASN A 163 -14.48 11.13 -9.88
C ASN A 163 -14.70 9.68 -10.32
N SER A 164 -15.88 9.14 -10.00
CA SER A 164 -16.18 7.72 -10.21
C SER A 164 -17.21 7.49 -11.32
N ASN A 165 -17.33 8.46 -12.24
CA ASN A 165 -18.28 8.41 -13.36
C ASN A 165 -18.08 7.18 -14.26
N ILE A 166 -16.84 6.67 -14.33
CA ILE A 166 -16.51 5.45 -15.07
C ILE A 166 -17.30 4.22 -14.61
N LEU A 167 -17.62 4.10 -13.31
CA LEU A 167 -18.46 3.01 -12.80
C LEU A 167 -19.85 3.06 -13.43
N MET A 168 -20.43 4.25 -13.53
CA MET A 168 -21.75 4.44 -14.13
C MET A 168 -21.71 4.21 -15.64
N GLN A 169 -20.70 4.71 -16.35
CA GLN A 169 -20.56 4.53 -17.80
C GLN A 169 -20.43 3.04 -18.16
N LEU A 170 -19.64 2.28 -17.41
CA LEU A 170 -19.45 0.84 -17.67
C LEU A 170 -20.66 0.01 -17.26
N SER A 171 -21.21 0.21 -16.05
CA SER A 171 -22.35 -0.58 -15.55
C SER A 171 -23.61 -0.43 -16.41
N ARG A 172 -23.83 0.77 -17.01
CA ARG A 172 -25.01 1.06 -17.83
C ARG A 172 -24.75 1.02 -19.33
N ALA A 173 -23.56 0.63 -19.79
CA ALA A 173 -23.21 0.70 -21.21
C ALA A 173 -24.23 0.00 -22.10
N ARG A 174 -24.65 -1.20 -21.71
CA ARG A 174 -25.63 -2.01 -22.45
C ARG A 174 -27.04 -1.45 -22.38
N GLU A 175 -27.49 -1.02 -21.19
CA GLU A 175 -28.80 -0.35 -21.02
C GLU A 175 -28.91 0.92 -21.86
N ALA A 176 -27.80 1.67 -21.94
CA ALA A 176 -27.67 2.88 -22.74
C ALA A 176 -27.41 2.63 -24.23
N ARG A 177 -27.44 1.36 -24.68
CA ARG A 177 -27.20 0.92 -26.06
C ARG A 177 -25.88 1.45 -26.62
N LYS A 178 -24.83 1.43 -25.81
CA LYS A 178 -23.46 1.77 -26.22
C LYS A 178 -22.74 0.56 -26.80
N THR A 179 -23.02 -0.62 -26.25
CA THR A 179 -22.55 -1.89 -26.79
C THR A 179 -23.50 -3.02 -26.38
N ASP A 180 -23.58 -4.08 -27.18
CA ASP A 180 -24.30 -5.32 -26.88
C ASP A 180 -23.49 -6.28 -25.99
N ALA A 181 -22.17 -6.05 -25.85
CA ALA A 181 -21.29 -6.83 -24.98
C ALA A 181 -21.72 -6.75 -23.50
N TYR A 182 -21.67 -7.87 -22.79
CA TYR A 182 -21.91 -7.91 -21.35
C TYR A 182 -20.71 -7.40 -20.56
N ILE A 183 -20.89 -6.38 -19.72
CA ILE A 183 -19.80 -5.80 -18.93
C ILE A 183 -20.00 -6.13 -17.45
N GLY A 184 -19.06 -6.88 -16.87
CA GLY A 184 -18.96 -7.09 -15.43
C GLY A 184 -17.87 -6.20 -14.84
N VAL A 185 -18.21 -5.38 -13.85
CA VAL A 185 -17.24 -4.47 -13.23
C VAL A 185 -16.89 -4.94 -11.82
N ILE A 186 -15.59 -5.06 -11.56
CA ILE A 186 -15.01 -5.29 -10.24
C ILE A 186 -14.35 -3.99 -9.80
N GLY A 187 -14.97 -3.27 -8.87
CA GLY A 187 -14.37 -2.12 -8.21
C GLY A 187 -13.63 -2.56 -6.95
N ILE A 188 -12.39 -2.10 -6.74
CA ILE A 188 -11.61 -2.42 -5.55
C ILE A 188 -11.24 -1.13 -4.83
N SER A 189 -11.53 -1.05 -3.53
CA SER A 189 -11.16 0.09 -2.70
C SER A 189 -10.45 -0.34 -1.42
N ASN A 190 -9.48 0.46 -1.00
CA ASN A 190 -8.84 0.34 0.31
C ASN A 190 -9.67 1.00 1.43
N LYS A 191 -10.72 1.75 1.09
CA LYS A 191 -11.58 2.48 2.03
C LYS A 191 -12.94 1.82 2.13
N VAL A 192 -13.23 1.20 3.27
CA VAL A 192 -14.53 0.53 3.56
C VAL A 192 -15.72 1.49 3.39
N LYS A 193 -15.54 2.78 3.72
CA LYS A 193 -16.59 3.81 3.60
C LYS A 193 -16.66 4.46 2.22
N TYR A 194 -15.91 3.99 1.23
CA TYR A 194 -15.90 4.60 -0.09
C TYR A 194 -17.29 4.61 -0.74
N ARG A 195 -18.13 3.61 -0.46
CA ARG A 195 -19.51 3.58 -0.94
C ARG A 195 -20.31 4.82 -0.55
N GLU A 196 -20.15 5.28 0.69
CA GLU A 196 -20.84 6.47 1.23
C GLU A 196 -20.42 7.76 0.52
N THR A 197 -19.29 7.74 -0.21
CA THR A 197 -18.79 8.88 -0.99
C THR A 197 -19.26 8.89 -2.43
N LEU A 198 -19.88 7.80 -2.90
CA LEU A 198 -20.45 7.72 -4.24
C LEU A 198 -21.76 8.50 -4.31
N ASP A 199 -21.96 9.24 -5.40
CA ASP A 199 -23.24 9.87 -5.68
C ASP A 199 -24.34 8.82 -5.87
N GLU A 200 -25.58 9.13 -5.48
CA GLU A 200 -26.74 8.22 -5.50
C GLU A 200 -26.95 7.54 -6.86
N ARG A 201 -26.62 8.23 -7.97
CA ARG A 201 -26.73 7.69 -9.32
C ARG A 201 -25.74 6.56 -9.57
N ILE A 202 -24.50 6.72 -9.10
CA ILE A 202 -23.44 5.72 -9.27
C ILE A 202 -23.74 4.52 -8.38
N ASP A 203 -24.10 4.78 -7.12
CA ASP A 203 -24.44 3.72 -6.16
C ASP A 203 -25.62 2.87 -6.63
N SER A 204 -26.69 3.51 -7.15
CA SER A 204 -27.85 2.80 -7.70
C SER A 204 -27.53 2.02 -8.99
N SER A 205 -26.56 2.47 -9.79
CA SER A 205 -26.19 1.77 -11.05
C SER A 205 -25.30 0.57 -10.80
N PHE A 206 -24.44 0.67 -9.78
CA PHE A 206 -23.41 -0.31 -9.49
C PHE A 206 -23.85 -1.37 -8.47
N GLY A 207 -24.79 -1.03 -7.59
CA GLY A 207 -25.10 -1.75 -6.36
C GLY A 207 -25.72 -3.13 -6.51
N HIS A 208 -24.92 -4.14 -6.89
CA HIS A 208 -25.33 -5.55 -6.86
C HIS A 208 -24.70 -6.33 -5.69
N ARG A 209 -23.41 -6.16 -5.40
CA ARG A 209 -22.76 -6.86 -4.27
C ARG A 209 -21.57 -6.12 -3.68
N GLU A 210 -21.43 -6.20 -2.35
CA GLU A 210 -20.22 -5.80 -1.63
C GLU A 210 -19.54 -7.03 -1.02
N LEU A 211 -18.22 -7.12 -1.19
CA LEU A 211 -17.39 -8.16 -0.57
C LEU A 211 -16.32 -7.51 0.29
N PHE A 212 -16.06 -8.09 1.45
CA PHE A 212 -15.09 -7.56 2.43
C PHE A 212 -13.94 -8.55 2.61
N PHE A 213 -12.73 -8.12 2.25
CA PHE A 213 -11.51 -8.88 2.42
C PHE A 213 -10.87 -8.51 3.76
N HIS A 214 -10.96 -9.43 4.70
CA HIS A 214 -10.37 -9.26 6.02
C HIS A 214 -8.83 -9.36 5.97
N PRO A 215 -8.11 -8.70 6.89
CA PRO A 215 -6.68 -8.93 7.07
C PRO A 215 -6.35 -10.41 7.27
N TYR A 216 -5.19 -10.85 6.78
CA TYR A 216 -4.74 -12.21 6.99
C TYR A 216 -4.40 -12.44 8.46
N ASP A 217 -4.79 -13.61 8.99
CA ASP A 217 -4.32 -14.06 10.28
C ASP A 217 -2.90 -14.64 10.21
N ALA A 218 -2.31 -14.97 11.37
CA ALA A 218 -0.96 -15.50 11.46
C ALA A 218 -0.81 -16.87 10.76
N SER A 219 -1.86 -17.69 10.74
CA SER A 219 -1.82 -19.01 10.10
C SER A 219 -1.81 -18.88 8.57
N GLN A 220 -2.64 -17.99 8.02
CA GLN A 220 -2.70 -17.69 6.60
C GLN A 220 -1.39 -17.05 6.12
N LEU A 221 -0.86 -16.07 6.86
CA LEU A 221 0.42 -15.44 6.51
C LEU A 221 1.58 -16.43 6.54
N ARG A 222 1.58 -17.36 7.50
CA ARG A 222 2.60 -18.42 7.59
C ARG A 222 2.55 -19.31 6.36
N GLU A 223 1.36 -19.72 5.94
CA GLU A 223 1.20 -20.57 4.75
C GLU A 223 1.56 -19.82 3.45
N ILE A 224 1.20 -18.54 3.34
CA ILE A 224 1.66 -17.67 2.24
C ILE A 224 3.20 -17.62 2.17
N MET A 225 3.87 -17.45 3.30
CA MET A 225 5.34 -17.41 3.37
C MET A 225 5.98 -18.77 3.07
N ARG A 226 5.38 -19.88 3.54
CA ARG A 226 5.84 -21.24 3.20
C ARG A 226 5.73 -21.50 1.70
N ASN A 227 4.66 -21.02 1.07
CA ASN A 227 4.53 -21.01 -0.39
C ASN A 227 5.53 -20.08 -1.10
N ARG A 228 6.46 -19.44 -0.39
CA ARG A 228 7.57 -18.62 -0.91
C ARG A 228 8.94 -19.04 -0.36
N GLU A 229 8.99 -20.14 0.37
CA GLU A 229 10.22 -20.71 0.94
C GLU A 229 11.23 -21.05 -0.16
N ASP A 230 10.71 -21.47 -1.31
CA ASP A 230 11.41 -21.77 -2.55
C ASP A 230 12.04 -20.55 -3.26
N ALA A 231 11.92 -19.36 -2.66
CA ALA A 231 12.71 -18.18 -2.99
C ALA A 231 14.10 -18.19 -2.36
N PHE A 232 14.29 -18.98 -1.31
CA PHE A 232 15.54 -19.14 -0.57
C PHE A 232 16.24 -20.42 -1.00
N GLN A 233 17.56 -20.46 -0.80
CA GLN A 233 18.30 -21.71 -0.89
C GLN A 233 17.80 -22.71 0.17
N PRO A 234 17.90 -24.03 -0.08
CA PRO A 234 17.50 -25.05 0.89
C PRO A 234 18.18 -24.85 2.26
N ASP A 235 17.44 -25.08 3.34
CA ASP A 235 17.92 -25.03 4.73
C ASP A 235 18.46 -23.66 5.21
N VAL A 236 18.32 -22.60 4.41
CA VAL A 236 18.76 -21.24 4.80
C VAL A 236 17.82 -20.59 5.81
N LEU A 237 16.52 -20.90 5.76
CA LEU A 237 15.55 -20.39 6.72
C LEU A 237 15.61 -21.25 7.99
N ALA A 238 16.05 -20.68 9.12
CA ALA A 238 16.07 -21.40 10.38
C ALA A 238 14.65 -21.75 10.86
N ASP A 239 14.52 -22.85 11.60
CA ASP A 239 13.26 -23.29 12.19
C ASP A 239 12.55 -22.17 12.97
N GLY A 240 11.25 -22.00 12.74
CA GLY A 240 10.44 -20.99 13.42
C GLY A 240 10.52 -19.56 12.85
N THR A 241 11.44 -19.30 11.91
CA THR A 241 11.63 -17.97 11.31
C THR A 241 10.38 -17.49 10.58
N ILE A 242 9.74 -18.37 9.80
CA ILE A 242 8.49 -18.06 9.09
C ILE A 242 7.36 -17.82 10.09
N GLU A 243 7.23 -18.67 11.11
CA GLU A 243 6.21 -18.54 12.16
C GLU A 243 6.32 -17.20 12.89
N LEU A 244 7.55 -16.82 13.28
CA LEU A 244 7.82 -15.54 13.92
C LEU A 244 7.44 -14.38 12.99
N CYS A 245 7.88 -14.41 11.74
CA CYS A 245 7.59 -13.36 10.76
C CYS A 245 6.08 -13.21 10.53
N ALA A 246 5.35 -14.32 10.38
CA ALA A 246 3.90 -14.32 10.21
C ALA A 246 3.18 -13.76 11.44
N ALA A 247 3.60 -14.15 12.65
CA ALA A 247 3.03 -13.64 13.90
C ALA A 247 3.24 -12.11 14.04
N LEU A 248 4.44 -11.61 13.71
CA LEU A 248 4.76 -10.18 13.75
C LEU A 248 3.94 -9.37 12.74
N ALA A 249 3.78 -9.87 11.51
CA ALA A 249 3.00 -9.22 10.47
C ALA A 249 1.49 -9.23 10.77
N ALA A 250 0.96 -10.34 11.28
CA ALA A 250 -0.44 -10.47 11.68
C ALA A 250 -0.79 -9.52 12.83
N LYS A 251 0.08 -9.42 13.86
CA LYS A 251 -0.14 -8.54 15.02
C LYS A 251 -0.31 -7.07 14.63
N LYS A 252 0.37 -6.61 13.57
CA LYS A 252 0.32 -5.22 13.14
C LYS A 252 -0.80 -4.94 12.14
N HIS A 253 -0.80 -5.65 11.02
CA HIS A 253 -1.60 -5.23 9.85
C HIS A 253 -2.33 -6.38 9.14
N GLY A 254 -1.85 -7.63 9.24
CA GLY A 254 -2.39 -8.74 8.45
C GLY A 254 -2.21 -8.52 6.94
N ASP A 255 -1.14 -7.84 6.54
CA ASP A 255 -0.81 -7.47 5.15
C ASP A 255 0.23 -8.47 4.60
N ALA A 256 -0.15 -9.25 3.59
CA ALA A 256 0.72 -10.26 3.00
C ALA A 256 1.93 -9.66 2.26
N ARG A 257 1.78 -8.47 1.68
CA ARG A 257 2.90 -7.78 1.00
C ARG A 257 3.97 -7.40 2.01
N LYS A 258 3.56 -6.84 3.16
CA LYS A 258 4.48 -6.48 4.25
C LYS A 258 5.12 -7.70 4.89
N ALA A 259 4.36 -8.78 5.05
CA ALA A 259 4.88 -10.06 5.52
C ALA A 259 6.04 -10.57 4.62
N ILE A 260 5.82 -10.61 3.30
CA ILE A 260 6.83 -11.05 2.32
C ILE A 260 8.02 -10.07 2.27
N GLU A 261 7.77 -8.76 2.41
CA GLU A 261 8.81 -7.74 2.45
C GLU A 261 9.75 -7.92 3.65
N ILE A 262 9.21 -8.21 4.84
CA ILE A 262 10.02 -8.50 6.03
C ILE A 262 10.87 -9.75 5.80
N LEU A 263 10.29 -10.81 5.24
CA LEU A 263 11.02 -12.04 4.96
C LEU A 263 12.17 -11.82 3.96
N LYS A 264 11.91 -11.03 2.90
CA LYS A 264 12.93 -10.60 1.93
C LYS A 264 14.05 -9.81 2.60
N GLU A 265 13.70 -8.81 3.40
CA GLU A 265 14.69 -7.95 4.07
C GLU A 265 15.51 -8.74 5.10
N ALA A 266 14.93 -9.76 5.73
CA ALA A 266 15.66 -10.67 6.62
C ALA A 266 16.71 -11.49 5.86
N GLY A 267 16.38 -11.98 4.67
CA GLY A 267 17.35 -12.61 3.76
C GLY A 267 18.46 -11.65 3.32
N GLU A 268 18.10 -10.40 3.00
CA GLU A 268 19.07 -9.36 2.65
C GLU A 268 20.02 -9.03 3.80
N LEU A 269 19.51 -8.99 5.03
CA LEU A 269 20.32 -8.78 6.23
C LEU A 269 21.29 -9.95 6.45
N ALA A 270 20.82 -11.20 6.38
CA ALA A 270 21.67 -12.38 6.51
C ALA A 270 22.79 -12.37 5.46
N ARG A 271 22.46 -12.02 4.21
CA ARG A 271 23.42 -11.90 3.11
C ARG A 271 24.46 -10.81 3.37
N ARG A 272 24.04 -9.63 3.84
CA ARG A 272 24.95 -8.51 4.16
C ARG A 272 25.86 -8.79 5.35
N THR A 273 25.41 -9.55 6.34
CA THR A 273 26.18 -9.93 7.51
C THR A 273 27.06 -11.16 7.28
N GLY A 274 26.94 -11.82 6.11
CA GLY A 274 27.65 -13.05 5.79
C GLY A 274 27.15 -14.26 6.59
N SER A 275 25.92 -14.20 7.11
CA SER A 275 25.28 -15.33 7.78
C SER A 275 24.85 -16.37 6.74
N GLU A 276 25.08 -17.65 7.03
CA GLU A 276 24.62 -18.76 6.19
C GLU A 276 23.12 -19.02 6.35
N ILE A 277 22.53 -18.57 7.46
CA ILE A 277 21.10 -18.76 7.77
C ILE A 277 20.40 -17.44 8.07
N VAL A 278 19.11 -17.38 7.73
CA VAL A 278 18.18 -16.36 8.22
C VAL A 278 17.64 -16.81 9.57
N SER A 279 17.80 -15.97 10.59
CA SER A 279 17.48 -16.28 11.98
C SER A 279 16.38 -15.36 12.49
N GLU A 280 15.86 -15.64 13.69
CA GLU A 280 14.88 -14.76 14.34
C GLU A 280 15.38 -13.32 14.50
N ASP A 281 16.68 -13.14 14.74
CA ASP A 281 17.27 -11.80 14.89
C ASP A 281 17.26 -11.04 13.57
N HIS A 282 17.50 -11.73 12.44
CA HIS A 282 17.34 -11.13 11.12
C HIS A 282 15.89 -10.70 10.85
N ILE A 283 14.89 -11.48 11.30
CA ILE A 283 13.47 -11.11 11.16
C ILE A 283 13.11 -9.87 12.01
N LYS A 284 13.57 -9.83 13.26
CA LYS A 284 13.33 -8.67 14.14
C LYS A 284 13.97 -7.40 13.58
N GLN A 285 15.21 -7.51 13.09
CA GLN A 285 15.90 -6.39 12.44
C GLN A 285 15.20 -5.97 11.14
N ALA A 286 14.79 -6.93 10.30
CA ALA A 286 14.04 -6.67 9.08
C ALA A 286 12.72 -5.95 9.35
N GLN A 287 12.02 -6.33 10.42
CA GLN A 287 10.81 -5.63 10.84
C GLN A 287 11.10 -4.17 11.25
N GLU A 288 12.17 -3.91 12.02
CA GLU A 288 12.57 -2.54 12.34
C GLU A 288 12.86 -1.74 11.07
N VAL A 289 13.62 -2.32 10.13
CA VAL A 289 13.95 -1.67 8.85
C VAL A 289 12.69 -1.36 8.04
N ALA A 290 11.74 -2.30 7.94
CA ALA A 290 10.49 -2.12 7.22
C ALA A 290 9.62 -0.98 7.79
N GLU A 291 9.60 -0.81 9.12
CA GLU A 291 8.90 0.31 9.77
C GLU A 291 9.57 1.66 9.52
N ILE A 292 10.90 1.70 9.54
CA ILE A 292 11.66 2.92 9.24
C ILE A 292 11.44 3.31 7.78
N ASN A 293 11.55 2.36 6.84
CA ASN A 293 11.32 2.59 5.41
C ASN A 293 9.90 3.12 5.16
N ARG A 294 8.89 2.60 5.86
CA ARG A 294 7.52 3.09 5.74
C ARG A 294 7.38 4.54 6.17
N ILE A 295 7.99 4.94 7.28
CA ILE A 295 7.96 6.33 7.74
C ILE A 295 8.69 7.22 6.75
N GLU A 296 9.83 6.76 6.23
CA GLU A 296 10.58 7.46 5.20
C GLU A 296 9.73 7.66 3.92
N GLU A 297 9.02 6.64 3.47
CA GLU A 297 8.11 6.73 2.32
C GLU A 297 6.98 7.76 2.59
N LEU A 298 6.33 7.68 3.75
CA LEU A 298 5.27 8.63 4.16
C LEU A 298 5.79 10.07 4.30
N THR A 299 7.07 10.25 4.60
CA THR A 299 7.70 11.57 4.83
C THR A 299 8.60 12.01 3.67
N SER A 300 8.69 11.23 2.60
CA SER A 300 9.62 11.47 1.47
C SER A 300 9.34 12.79 0.75
N GLY A 301 8.07 13.13 0.54
CA GLY A 301 7.64 14.41 -0.02
C GLY A 301 7.47 15.53 1.01
N ALA A 302 7.75 15.25 2.29
CA ALA A 302 7.52 16.21 3.36
C ALA A 302 8.65 17.26 3.44
N THR A 303 8.29 18.49 3.79
CA THR A 303 9.27 19.56 3.98
C THR A 303 10.23 19.25 5.15
N VAL A 304 11.41 19.87 5.16
CA VAL A 304 12.35 19.76 6.29
C VAL A 304 11.66 20.08 7.62
N HIS A 305 10.81 21.12 7.67
CA HIS A 305 10.07 21.46 8.87
C HIS A 305 9.01 20.42 9.28
N ALA A 306 8.44 19.68 8.33
CA ALA A 306 7.57 18.55 8.67
C ALA A 306 8.34 17.44 9.38
N LYS A 307 9.54 17.11 8.88
CA LYS A 307 10.42 16.11 9.49
C LYS A 307 10.90 16.57 10.87
N LEU A 308 11.28 17.84 11.01
CA LEU A 308 11.65 18.43 12.30
C LEU A 308 10.48 18.46 13.30
N ALA A 309 9.24 18.70 12.84
CA ALA A 309 8.05 18.62 13.69
C ALA A 309 7.82 17.21 14.24
N LEU A 310 7.94 16.19 13.38
CA LEU A 310 7.85 14.79 13.79
C LEU A 310 8.96 14.42 14.76
N TYR A 311 10.19 14.83 14.48
CA TYR A 311 11.33 14.60 15.35
C TYR A 311 11.18 15.30 16.71
N ALA A 312 10.64 16.52 16.75
CA ALA A 312 10.34 17.24 17.99
C ALA A 312 9.32 16.50 18.86
N LEU A 313 8.25 15.98 18.24
CA LEU A 313 7.27 15.16 18.95
C LEU A 313 7.88 13.83 19.43
N ALA A 314 8.64 13.15 18.58
CA ALA A 314 9.29 11.88 18.92
C ALA A 314 10.28 12.03 20.07
N SER A 315 11.14 13.05 20.01
CA SER A 315 12.09 13.35 21.08
C SER A 315 11.39 13.73 22.38
N HIS A 316 10.28 14.48 22.35
CA HIS A 316 9.47 14.72 23.55
C HIS A 316 8.98 13.43 24.20
N ILE A 317 8.44 12.50 23.40
CA ILE A 317 7.93 11.21 23.89
C ILE A 317 9.08 10.35 24.44
N ILE A 318 10.25 10.36 23.80
CA ILE A 318 11.42 9.57 24.25
C ILE A 318 11.98 10.09 25.58
N THR A 319 12.13 11.41 25.73
CA THR A 319 12.75 11.98 26.93
C THR A 319 11.73 12.25 28.05
N GLY A 320 10.43 12.20 27.75
CA GLY A 320 9.36 12.52 28.69
C GLY A 320 8.57 11.30 29.14
N GLU A 321 7.66 11.51 30.10
CA GLU A 321 6.80 10.45 30.64
C GLU A 321 5.41 10.40 29.98
N ARG A 322 5.13 11.32 29.04
CA ARG A 322 3.81 11.47 28.41
C ARG A 322 3.85 10.96 26.97
N GLU A 323 2.75 10.36 26.51
CA GLU A 323 2.59 9.94 25.10
C GLU A 323 1.94 11.03 24.24
N THR A 324 1.36 12.06 24.85
CA THR A 324 0.63 13.13 24.18
C THR A 324 1.15 14.51 24.60
N TYR A 325 1.32 15.42 23.62
CA TYR A 325 1.82 16.78 23.85
C TYR A 325 0.98 17.83 23.13
N LYS A 326 0.87 19.03 23.71
CA LYS A 326 0.22 20.18 23.06
C LYS A 326 1.09 20.71 21.92
N THR A 327 0.46 21.35 20.93
CA THR A 327 1.16 22.03 19.82
C THR A 327 2.28 22.96 20.32
N ARG A 328 2.00 23.73 21.39
CA ARG A 328 2.97 24.66 21.97
C ARG A 328 4.19 23.97 22.59
N GLU A 329 3.98 22.86 23.30
CA GLU A 329 5.08 22.07 23.90
C GLU A 329 5.99 21.57 22.77
N ILE A 330 5.40 20.98 21.72
CA ILE A 330 6.14 20.50 20.54
C ILE A 330 6.87 21.65 19.85
N TYR A 331 6.27 22.84 19.79
CA TYR A 331 6.87 24.03 19.21
C TYR A 331 8.13 24.49 19.95
N GLU A 332 8.08 24.51 21.29
CA GLU A 332 9.22 24.91 22.12
C GLU A 332 10.42 23.97 21.88
N ARG A 333 10.18 22.65 21.78
CA ARG A 333 11.24 21.70 21.42
C ARG A 333 11.68 21.78 19.96
N TYR A 334 10.75 22.01 19.04
CA TYR A 334 11.05 22.22 17.62
C TYR A 334 12.00 23.40 17.40
N VAL A 335 11.80 24.51 18.12
CA VAL A 335 12.71 25.67 18.03
C VAL A 335 14.13 25.30 18.45
N GLY A 336 14.29 24.61 19.60
CA GLY A 336 15.61 24.16 20.04
C GLY A 336 16.27 23.17 19.05
N ILE A 337 15.48 22.34 18.37
CA ILE A 337 15.99 21.45 17.32
C ILE A 337 16.41 22.24 16.07
N CYS A 338 15.63 23.24 15.67
CA CYS A 338 15.96 24.14 14.57
C CYS A 338 17.32 24.83 14.79
N ASP A 339 17.61 25.23 16.03
CA ASP A 339 18.91 25.82 16.39
C ASP A 339 20.05 24.81 16.20
N LEU A 340 19.87 23.54 16.59
CA LEU A 340 20.87 22.48 16.42
C LEU A 340 21.24 22.22 14.95
N VAL A 341 20.26 22.29 14.04
CA VAL A 341 20.48 22.05 12.60
C VAL A 341 20.60 23.34 11.79
N ALA A 342 20.89 24.46 12.46
CA ALA A 342 21.08 25.79 11.86
C ALA A 342 19.99 26.18 10.84
N THR A 343 18.72 25.89 11.16
CA THR A 343 17.56 26.14 10.29
C THR A 343 16.59 27.10 10.96
N ASP A 344 16.22 28.18 10.27
CA ASP A 344 15.27 29.18 10.80
C ASP A 344 13.90 28.53 11.13
N PRO A 345 13.37 28.72 12.35
CA PRO A 345 12.09 28.13 12.73
C PRO A 345 10.91 28.83 12.04
N ILE A 346 9.91 28.06 11.62
CA ILE A 346 8.62 28.60 11.22
C ILE A 346 7.80 29.00 12.46
N THR A 347 6.72 29.74 12.26
CA THR A 347 5.79 30.11 13.35
C THR A 347 5.09 28.88 13.96
N GLU A 348 4.58 28.99 15.19
CA GLU A 348 3.76 27.94 15.84
C GLU A 348 2.57 27.51 14.95
N ASN A 349 1.93 28.46 14.26
CA ASN A 349 0.89 28.17 13.29
C ASN A 349 1.40 27.41 12.06
N GLY A 350 2.64 27.68 11.63
CA GLY A 350 3.33 26.91 10.61
C GLY A 350 3.56 25.48 11.05
N LEU A 351 4.07 25.27 12.27
CA LEU A 351 4.28 23.94 12.84
C LEU A 351 2.96 23.16 12.95
N TYR A 352 1.91 23.81 13.42
CA TYR A 352 0.57 23.22 13.47
C TYR A 352 0.11 22.71 12.09
N ARG A 353 0.36 23.46 11.01
CA ARG A 353 0.02 23.00 9.64
C ARG A 353 0.81 21.75 9.27
N GLN A 354 2.10 21.69 9.61
CA GLN A 354 2.91 20.48 9.39
C GLN A 354 2.37 19.28 10.17
N LEU A 355 2.08 19.44 11.47
CA LEU A 355 1.50 18.37 12.30
C LEU A 355 0.14 17.90 11.76
N LYS A 356 -0.70 18.83 11.28
CA LYS A 356 -1.99 18.49 10.67
C LYS A 356 -1.82 17.65 9.40
N GLU A 357 -0.85 17.97 8.56
CA GLU A 357 -0.52 17.19 7.37
C GLU A 357 -0.03 15.78 7.75
N GLN A 358 0.85 15.68 8.76
CA GLN A 358 1.30 14.37 9.27
C GLN A 358 0.18 13.55 9.90
N ALA A 359 -0.82 14.20 10.50
CA ALA A 359 -2.01 13.53 11.00
C ALA A 359 -2.88 13.00 9.85
N PHE A 360 -2.98 13.75 8.75
CA PHE A 360 -3.68 13.31 7.54
C PHE A 360 -2.99 12.10 6.88
N LEU A 361 -1.65 12.06 6.89
CA LEU A 361 -0.84 10.92 6.42
C LEU A 361 -0.86 9.74 7.39
N GLY A 362 -1.46 9.88 8.57
CA GLY A 362 -1.59 8.82 9.58
C GLY A 362 -0.30 8.50 10.33
N VAL A 363 0.70 9.40 10.30
CA VAL A 363 1.95 9.25 11.06
C VAL A 363 1.72 9.61 12.54
N ILE A 364 0.85 10.59 12.78
CA ILE A 364 0.46 11.06 14.11
C ILE A 364 -1.06 11.08 14.25
N GLU A 365 -1.55 11.14 15.48
CA GLU A 365 -2.95 11.45 15.78
C GLU A 365 -3.03 12.79 16.50
N SER A 366 -4.11 13.53 16.25
CA SER A 366 -4.36 14.83 16.87
C SER A 366 -5.80 14.88 17.39
N GLU A 367 -5.95 14.95 18.70
CA GLU A 367 -7.26 15.02 19.36
C GLU A 367 -7.53 16.42 19.91
N LYS A 368 -8.75 16.91 19.70
CA LYS A 368 -9.17 18.20 20.23
C LYS A 368 -9.74 18.04 21.63
N THR A 369 -9.10 18.67 22.61
CA THR A 369 -9.46 18.59 24.01
C THR A 369 -9.85 19.98 24.55
N GLY A 370 -10.85 20.01 25.43
CA GLY A 370 -11.28 21.23 26.13
C GLY A 370 -10.60 21.34 27.49
N GLY A 371 -9.89 22.44 27.73
CA GLY A 371 -9.19 22.71 29.01
C GLY A 371 -10.05 23.34 30.11
N GLY A 372 -11.37 23.41 29.94
CA GLY A 372 -12.27 24.11 30.86
C GLY A 372 -12.27 25.64 30.67
N ARG A 373 -12.91 26.37 31.61
CA ARG A 373 -13.22 27.81 31.50
C ARG A 373 -12.02 28.74 31.35
N SER A 374 -10.79 28.31 31.66
CA SER A 374 -9.58 29.16 31.64
C SER A 374 -8.53 28.78 30.59
N GLN A 375 -8.55 27.58 30.01
CA GLN A 375 -7.50 27.07 29.12
C GLN A 375 -7.92 27.01 27.64
N GLY A 376 -9.19 27.26 27.32
CA GLY A 376 -9.71 27.15 25.95
C GLY A 376 -9.65 25.72 25.39
N SER A 377 -9.90 25.57 24.08
CA SER A 377 -9.70 24.29 23.39
C SER A 377 -8.29 24.21 22.81
N TYR A 378 -7.60 23.09 22.98
CA TYR A 378 -6.27 22.84 22.44
C TYR A 378 -6.21 21.45 21.77
N LEU A 379 -5.15 21.21 21.02
CA LEU A 379 -4.88 19.91 20.38
C LEU A 379 -3.81 19.17 21.17
N LEU A 380 -4.02 17.87 21.37
CA LEU A 380 -3.04 16.93 21.86
C LEU A 380 -2.60 16.03 20.70
N HIS A 381 -1.29 15.92 20.51
CA HIS A 381 -0.70 15.12 19.45
C HIS A 381 0.04 13.92 20.03
N ARG A 382 -0.09 12.75 19.40
CA ARG A 382 0.66 11.52 19.72
C ARG A 382 1.16 10.84 18.46
N LEU A 383 2.22 10.05 18.58
CA LEU A 383 2.68 9.21 17.48
C LEU A 383 1.83 7.94 17.37
N VAL A 384 1.61 7.48 16.13
CA VAL A 384 0.95 6.19 15.85
C VAL A 384 1.96 5.04 15.85
N THR A 385 3.24 5.34 15.63
CA THR A 385 4.35 4.38 15.59
C THR A 385 5.36 4.63 16.71
N ASP A 386 6.25 3.68 16.92
CA ASP A 386 7.34 3.79 17.89
C ASP A 386 8.22 5.02 17.57
N PRO A 387 8.47 5.92 18.54
CA PRO A 387 9.29 7.11 18.33
C PRO A 387 10.71 6.79 17.85
N LYS A 388 11.26 5.61 18.18
CA LYS A 388 12.55 5.13 17.66
C LYS A 388 12.56 5.10 16.14
N HIS A 389 11.48 4.65 15.51
CA HIS A 389 11.42 4.56 14.05
C HIS A 389 11.35 5.95 13.41
N ILE A 390 10.66 6.91 14.03
CA ILE A 390 10.62 8.31 13.57
C ILE A 390 12.01 8.92 13.60
N VAL A 391 12.72 8.79 14.72
CA VAL A 391 14.09 9.31 14.87
C VAL A 391 15.03 8.70 13.83
N LYS A 392 15.00 7.37 13.66
CA LYS A 392 15.82 6.69 12.65
C LYS A 392 15.46 7.11 11.22
N ALA A 393 14.19 7.28 10.89
CA ALA A 393 13.74 7.66 9.54
C ALA A 393 14.11 9.11 9.20
N VAL A 394 13.86 10.06 10.12
CA VAL A 394 14.18 11.48 9.89
C VAL A 394 15.67 11.69 9.68
N ARG A 395 16.52 10.99 10.46
CA ARG A 395 17.98 11.09 10.37
C ARG A 395 18.60 10.46 9.12
N ARG A 396 17.82 9.74 8.30
CA ARG A 396 18.28 9.30 6.97
C ARG A 396 18.30 10.43 5.95
N ASP A 397 17.60 11.54 6.22
CA ASP A 397 17.77 12.75 5.43
C ASP A 397 19.16 13.34 5.72
N ALA A 398 19.98 13.48 4.68
CA ALA A 398 21.34 13.97 4.79
C ALA A 398 21.43 15.36 5.43
N SER A 399 20.39 16.19 5.32
CA SER A 399 20.38 17.51 5.98
C SER A 399 20.07 17.44 7.47
N LEU A 400 19.71 16.28 8.01
CA LEU A 400 19.23 16.08 9.39
C LEU A 400 20.00 14.97 10.14
N GLU A 401 21.11 14.49 9.59
CA GLU A 401 21.91 13.41 10.18
C GLU A 401 22.52 13.81 11.55
N GLU A 402 22.80 15.10 11.72
CA GLU A 402 23.39 15.69 12.94
C GLU A 402 22.45 15.66 14.16
N LEU A 403 21.15 15.45 13.95
CA LEU A 403 20.20 15.32 15.05
C LEU A 403 20.61 14.18 16.01
N PRO A 404 20.32 14.30 17.33
CA PRO A 404 20.60 13.24 18.28
C PRO A 404 20.05 11.85 17.89
N THR A 405 20.80 10.79 18.20
CA THR A 405 20.32 9.41 18.00
C THR A 405 19.22 9.07 19.01
N TYR A 406 18.45 8.02 18.72
CA TYR A 406 17.49 7.48 19.69
C TYR A 406 18.17 7.14 21.03
N ASP A 407 19.34 6.49 20.99
CA ASP A 407 20.05 6.08 22.20
C ASP A 407 20.48 7.30 23.03
N ARG A 408 20.97 8.38 22.39
CA ARG A 408 21.31 9.64 23.06
C ARG A 408 20.10 10.30 23.73
N LEU A 409 18.95 10.30 23.04
CA LEU A 409 17.71 10.83 23.62
C LEU A 409 17.26 9.96 24.81
N ALA A 410 17.33 8.64 24.70
CA ALA A 410 16.92 7.71 25.74
C ALA A 410 17.80 7.78 27.00
N GLU A 411 19.11 8.02 26.84
CA GLU A 411 20.04 8.26 27.97
C GLU A 411 19.68 9.51 28.78
N THR A 412 19.08 10.50 28.13
CA THR A 412 18.54 11.71 28.78
C THR A 412 17.09 11.58 29.25
N GLY A 413 16.54 10.37 29.26
CA GLY A 413 15.23 10.05 29.85
C GLY A 413 15.13 10.50 31.30
N PRO A 414 13.91 10.53 31.89
CA PRO A 414 13.58 11.38 33.03
C PRO A 414 14.54 11.15 34.20
N ALA A 415 15.51 12.06 34.34
CA ALA A 415 16.21 12.25 35.59
C ALA A 415 15.14 12.60 36.63
N THR A 416 15.16 11.92 37.77
CA THR A 416 14.29 12.19 38.92
C THR A 416 14.29 13.68 39.27
N GLY A 417 13.39 14.47 38.69
CA GLY A 417 13.37 15.93 38.89
C GLY A 417 13.00 16.77 37.66
N GLY A 418 11.76 16.63 37.15
CA GLY A 418 10.90 17.70 36.60
C GLY A 418 11.48 18.93 35.86
N ARG A 419 12.57 18.81 35.09
CA ARG A 419 13.01 19.84 34.14
C ARG A 419 13.05 19.25 32.75
N ASP A 420 12.44 19.94 31.78
CA ASP A 420 12.63 19.68 30.36
C ASP A 420 14.12 19.57 30.06
N THR A 421 14.53 18.49 29.42
CA THR A 421 15.90 18.26 29.02
C THR A 421 16.31 19.29 27.98
N ASP A 422 17.32 20.08 28.34
CA ASP A 422 17.91 21.11 27.49
C ASP A 422 18.76 20.44 26.41
N LEU A 423 18.30 20.55 25.17
CA LEU A 423 18.95 19.97 23.99
C LEU A 423 20.26 20.70 23.63
N SER A 424 20.58 21.84 24.26
CA SER A 424 21.88 22.51 24.10
C SER A 424 23.05 21.78 24.78
N SER A 425 22.77 20.72 25.55
CA SER A 425 23.79 19.89 26.21
C SER A 425 24.46 18.84 25.30
N PHE A 426 24.10 18.82 24.01
CA PHE A 426 24.54 17.80 23.04
C PHE A 426 25.64 18.27 22.06
N ASP A 427 26.26 19.43 22.30
CA ASP A 427 27.40 19.97 21.54
C ASP A 427 28.69 19.14 21.69
#